data_AF-A0A7S3U2T8-F1
#
_entry.id   AF-A0A7S3U2T8-F1
#
_cell.length_a   1.000
_cell.length_b   1.000
_cell.length_c   1.000
_cell.angle_alpha   90.00
_cell.angle_beta   90.00
_cell.angle_gamma   90.00
#
_symmetry.space_group_name_H-M   'P 1'
#
loop_
_entity.id
_entity.type
_entity.pdbx_description
1 polymer ?
#
loop_
_entity_poly.entity_id
_entity_poly.type
_entity_poly.pdbx_seq_one_letter_code
_entity_poly.pdbx_strand_id
1 'polypeptide(L)'
;MSSSPPPPRPTPQGEIPWEEASDVIGYILSIVIGLLVLLVALGVRRQRLAAQAIKAAKAAREARDNPPGVVPKRDLLAVEKAAKVLGEDTAPFLATLLSCGVLEQLSKPCTDGAVKAVKKALGARVVWPDEPASVAAAGALLYAHLRADELPAKGVWPRAVKDACEYAREAVVEASIRLTRHAFDASCKDGSLVAAQSLLRLLACERLGLHSWTDPACLAAMDARLEANGLPRPQLKASCSASSWMDASASSVMAGSVIIVRATIERQHADAAAAAARSGATSFERKMTTLKGKAVRVCESYTCIVGRENEDGKTPTAVGTMEIDVGDVASPMVTGELKFSAPLQPGKYKIKLIVASLAVLGVEAEASTTIEVTPGGAFDDDDDDLDDYQ
;
A
#
# COMPACT_ATOMS: atom_id res chain seq x y z
N MET A 1 80.34 61.76 -66.95
CA MET A 1 80.85 61.06 -65.76
C MET A 1 79.87 61.34 -64.64
N SER A 2 79.10 60.32 -64.26
CA SER A 2 77.88 60.42 -63.46
C SER A 2 78.19 60.20 -61.97
N SER A 3 77.75 61.12 -61.12
CA SER A 3 77.92 61.12 -59.67
C SER A 3 76.76 60.37 -58.98
N SER A 4 77.05 59.28 -58.28
CA SER A 4 76.09 58.57 -57.43
C SER A 4 75.81 59.33 -56.11
N PRO A 5 74.55 59.38 -55.63
CA PRO A 5 74.20 60.02 -54.37
C PRO A 5 74.45 59.09 -53.16
N PRO A 6 74.60 59.64 -51.92
CA PRO A 6 74.88 58.87 -50.72
C PRO A 6 73.63 58.15 -50.19
N PRO A 7 73.79 57.08 -49.37
CA PRO A 7 72.68 56.27 -48.89
C PRO A 7 71.84 57.00 -47.83
N PRO A 8 70.54 56.65 -47.68
CA PRO A 8 69.62 57.28 -46.74
C PRO A 8 69.91 56.83 -45.30
N ARG A 9 69.69 57.74 -44.34
CA ARG A 9 69.73 57.46 -42.89
C ARG A 9 68.58 56.55 -42.46
N PRO A 10 68.77 55.68 -41.45
CA PRO A 10 67.70 54.90 -40.86
C PRO A 10 66.72 55.80 -40.08
N THR A 11 65.43 55.53 -40.24
CA THR A 11 64.33 56.10 -39.45
C THR A 11 64.37 55.55 -38.01
N PRO A 12 63.98 56.34 -36.99
CA PRO A 12 63.82 55.82 -35.63
C PRO A 12 62.64 54.85 -35.60
N GLN A 13 62.84 53.67 -35.00
CA GLN A 13 61.77 52.75 -34.66
C GLN A 13 60.81 53.44 -33.69
N GLY A 14 59.51 53.40 -33.99
CA GLY A 14 58.46 54.03 -33.20
C GLY A 14 58.46 53.51 -31.77
N GLU A 15 58.39 54.45 -30.82
CA GLU A 15 58.03 54.18 -29.44
C GLU A 15 56.59 53.64 -29.42
N ILE A 16 56.41 52.42 -28.91
CA ILE A 16 55.09 51.87 -28.61
C ILE A 16 54.57 52.65 -27.39
N PRO A 17 53.37 53.27 -27.45
CA PRO A 17 52.84 54.05 -26.35
C PRO A 17 52.54 53.13 -25.17
N TRP A 18 53.19 53.38 -24.03
CA TRP A 18 53.10 52.58 -22.80
C TRP A 18 51.68 52.52 -22.20
N GLU A 19 50.75 53.39 -22.63
CA GLU A 19 49.36 53.41 -22.15
C GLU A 19 48.57 52.16 -22.58
N GLU A 20 48.79 51.61 -23.78
CA GLU A 20 48.08 50.42 -24.28
C GLU A 20 48.47 49.13 -23.53
N ALA A 21 49.70 49.05 -23.00
CA ALA A 21 50.14 47.88 -22.24
C ALA A 21 49.45 47.77 -20.87
N SER A 22 49.11 48.90 -20.24
CA SER A 22 48.48 48.94 -18.92
C SER A 22 47.03 48.44 -18.95
N ASP A 23 46.28 48.79 -19.99
CA ASP A 23 44.90 48.35 -20.19
C ASP A 23 44.83 46.86 -20.54
N VAL A 24 45.77 46.36 -21.35
CA VAL A 24 45.88 44.93 -21.66
C VAL A 24 46.19 44.11 -20.40
N ILE A 25 47.08 44.60 -19.54
CA ILE A 25 47.37 43.96 -18.25
C ILE A 25 46.14 43.97 -17.33
N GLY A 26 45.40 45.08 -17.28
CA GLY A 26 44.14 45.19 -16.54
C GLY A 26 43.04 44.21 -17.03
N TYR A 27 42.89 44.06 -18.35
CA TYR A 27 41.98 43.09 -18.94
C TYR A 27 42.39 41.64 -18.64
N ILE A 28 43.67 41.32 -18.73
CA ILE A 28 44.16 39.98 -18.38
C ILE A 28 43.91 39.68 -16.90
N LEU A 29 44.20 40.64 -16.00
CA LEU A 29 43.94 40.49 -14.57
C LEU A 29 42.46 40.28 -14.24
N SER A 30 41.56 41.03 -14.87
CA SER A 30 40.11 40.88 -14.64
C SER A 30 39.57 39.54 -15.15
N ILE A 31 40.08 39.02 -16.27
CA ILE A 31 39.74 37.68 -16.78
C ILE A 31 40.24 36.59 -15.82
N VAL A 32 41.48 36.72 -15.33
CA VAL A 32 42.07 35.76 -14.37
C VAL A 32 41.29 35.76 -13.05
N ILE A 33 40.91 36.93 -12.54
CA ILE A 33 40.09 37.06 -11.33
C ILE A 33 38.69 36.46 -11.55
N GLY A 34 38.07 36.72 -12.71
CA GLY A 34 36.77 36.14 -13.07
C GLY A 34 36.81 34.60 -13.13
N LEU A 35 37.86 34.04 -13.73
CA LEU A 35 38.09 32.58 -13.77
C LEU A 35 38.30 31.99 -12.37
N LEU A 36 39.06 32.67 -11.50
CA LEU A 36 39.26 32.24 -10.12
C LEU A 36 37.95 32.22 -9.34
N VAL A 37 37.12 33.26 -9.44
CA VAL A 37 35.80 33.31 -8.78
C VAL A 37 34.89 32.19 -9.30
N LEU A 38 34.92 31.92 -10.61
CA LEU A 38 34.09 30.87 -11.22
C LEU A 38 34.54 29.46 -10.79
N LEU A 39 35.85 29.23 -10.65
CA LEU A 39 36.41 28.00 -10.10
C LEU A 39 36.05 27.81 -8.62
N VAL A 40 36.12 28.86 -7.81
CA VAL A 40 35.70 28.80 -6.40
C VAL A 40 34.20 28.51 -6.29
N ALA A 41 33.35 29.17 -7.09
CA ALA A 41 31.92 28.93 -7.11
C ALA A 41 31.58 27.49 -7.54
N LEU A 42 32.28 26.94 -8.54
CA LEU A 42 32.15 25.54 -8.96
C LEU A 42 32.64 24.58 -7.87
N GLY A 43 33.74 24.90 -7.18
CA GLY A 43 34.27 24.14 -6.05
C GLY A 43 33.29 24.05 -4.89
N VAL A 44 32.73 25.19 -4.47
CA VAL A 44 31.71 25.26 -3.41
C VAL A 44 30.43 24.50 -3.83
N ARG A 45 30.00 24.62 -5.09
CA ARG A 45 28.84 23.88 -5.61
C ARG A 45 29.10 22.37 -5.61
N ARG A 46 30.27 21.91 -6.04
CA ARG A 46 30.66 20.49 -5.99
C ARG A 46 30.78 19.97 -4.57
N GLN A 47 31.36 20.73 -3.64
CA GLN A 47 31.43 20.35 -2.23
C GLN A 47 30.05 20.23 -1.59
N ARG A 48 29.12 21.16 -1.87
CA ARG A 48 27.74 21.07 -1.38
C ARG A 48 27.02 19.85 -1.93
N LEU A 49 27.17 19.55 -3.23
CA LEU A 49 26.58 18.37 -3.85
C LEU A 49 27.17 17.07 -3.29
N ALA A 50 28.49 17.01 -3.05
CA ALA A 50 29.15 15.86 -2.45
C ALA A 50 28.73 15.65 -0.98
N ALA A 51 28.64 16.72 -0.18
CA ALA A 51 28.16 16.64 1.19
C ALA A 51 26.68 16.21 1.26
N GLN A 52 25.84 16.66 0.33
CA GLN A 52 24.46 16.20 0.20
C GLN A 52 24.41 14.72 -0.20
N ALA A 53 25.24 14.27 -1.15
CA ALA A 53 25.32 12.88 -1.56
C ALA A 53 25.76 11.96 -0.42
N ILE A 54 26.73 12.39 0.40
CA ILE A 54 27.19 11.63 1.58
C ILE A 54 26.10 11.56 2.66
N LYS A 55 25.41 12.68 2.95
CA LYS A 55 24.27 12.68 3.89
C LYS A 55 23.13 11.79 3.41
N ALA A 56 22.81 11.84 2.11
CA ALA A 56 21.80 10.97 1.49
C ALA A 56 22.22 9.50 1.56
N ALA A 57 23.48 9.19 1.26
CA ALA A 57 24.02 7.83 1.35
C ALA A 57 24.03 7.30 2.79
N LYS A 58 24.33 8.14 3.79
CA LYS A 58 24.26 7.78 5.20
C LYS A 58 22.82 7.53 5.67
N ALA A 59 21.88 8.41 5.28
CA ALA A 59 20.46 8.21 5.55
C ALA A 59 19.92 6.93 4.87
N ALA A 60 20.34 6.64 3.64
CA ALA A 60 20.01 5.40 2.94
C ALA A 60 20.59 4.16 3.63
N ARG A 61 21.75 4.27 4.28
CA ARG A 61 22.37 3.20 5.07
C ARG A 61 21.63 2.97 6.40
N GLU A 62 21.31 4.03 7.13
CA GLU A 62 20.52 3.96 8.36
C GLU A 62 19.10 3.42 8.09
N ALA A 63 18.51 3.73 6.93
CA ALA A 63 17.23 3.19 6.50
C ALA A 63 17.32 1.72 6.05
N ARG A 64 18.50 1.24 5.66
CA ARG A 64 18.77 -0.17 5.38
C ARG A 64 18.93 -1.00 6.66
N ASP A 65 19.44 -0.38 7.72
CA ASP A 65 19.67 -1.02 9.02
C ASP A 65 18.40 -1.02 9.92
N ASN A 66 17.52 -0.02 9.77
CA ASN A 66 16.19 0.01 10.40
C ASN A 66 15.10 -0.18 9.33
N PRO A 67 14.53 -1.39 9.17
CA PRO A 67 13.61 -1.65 8.07
C PRO A 67 12.36 -0.74 8.19
N PRO A 68 11.94 -0.09 7.09
CA PRO A 68 10.68 0.63 6.98
C PRO A 68 9.48 -0.18 7.47
N GLY A 69 8.45 0.53 7.93
CA GLY A 69 7.15 -0.06 8.27
C GLY A 69 6.95 -0.45 9.73
N VAL A 70 7.90 -0.16 10.64
CA VAL A 70 7.59 -0.24 12.09
C VAL A 70 6.61 0.89 12.42
N VAL A 71 5.37 0.51 12.70
CA VAL A 71 4.30 1.44 13.04
C VAL A 71 4.26 1.61 14.56
N PRO A 72 4.35 2.84 15.10
CA PRO A 72 4.26 3.07 16.53
C PRO A 72 2.84 2.79 17.04
N LYS A 73 2.73 2.28 18.27
CA LYS A 73 1.44 1.95 18.91
C LYS A 73 0.44 3.12 18.90
N ARG A 74 0.92 4.36 19.03
CA ARG A 74 0.07 5.56 18.97
C ARG A 74 -0.69 5.66 17.64
N ASP A 75 -0.01 5.42 16.53
CA ASP A 75 -0.61 5.54 15.20
C ASP A 75 -1.55 4.35 14.93
N LEU A 76 -1.24 3.15 15.45
CA LEU A 76 -2.16 2.02 15.44
C LEU A 76 -3.48 2.35 16.16
N LEU A 77 -3.42 2.90 17.37
CA LEU A 77 -4.61 3.30 18.14
C LEU A 77 -5.41 4.42 17.46
N ALA A 78 -4.73 5.36 16.80
CA ALA A 78 -5.39 6.43 16.06
C ALA A 78 -6.21 5.87 14.89
N VAL A 79 -5.63 4.93 14.14
CA VAL A 79 -6.30 4.26 13.02
C VAL A 79 -7.41 3.32 13.49
N GLU A 80 -7.24 2.63 14.62
CA GLU A 80 -8.30 1.85 15.26
C GLU A 80 -9.53 2.73 15.56
N LYS A 81 -9.30 3.90 16.17
CA LYS A 81 -10.36 4.87 16.46
C LYS A 81 -10.99 5.41 15.18
N ALA A 82 -10.20 5.66 14.14
CA ALA A 82 -10.69 6.13 12.85
C ALA A 82 -11.56 5.05 12.17
N ALA A 83 -11.14 3.79 12.19
CA ALA A 83 -11.88 2.67 11.61
C ALA A 83 -13.28 2.51 12.22
N LYS A 84 -13.41 2.74 13.52
CA LYS A 84 -14.69 2.72 14.25
C LYS A 84 -15.69 3.78 13.76
N VAL A 85 -15.20 4.94 13.33
CA VAL A 85 -16.05 6.09 12.97
C VAL A 85 -16.20 6.25 11.46
N LEU A 86 -15.14 5.95 10.72
CA LEU A 86 -14.97 6.27 9.31
C LEU A 86 -14.73 5.04 8.44
N GLY A 87 -14.59 3.83 9.01
CA GLY A 87 -14.18 2.65 8.25
C GLY A 87 -15.14 2.26 7.11
N GLU A 88 -16.39 2.71 7.16
CA GLU A 88 -17.35 2.56 6.07
C GLU A 88 -17.05 3.49 4.88
N ASP A 89 -16.59 4.71 5.15
CA ASP A 89 -16.18 5.70 4.14
C ASP A 89 -14.66 5.77 4.03
N THR A 90 -14.15 5.09 2.99
CA THR A 90 -12.70 4.97 2.76
C THR A 90 -11.99 6.30 2.51
N ALA A 91 -12.67 7.34 2.03
CA ALA A 91 -12.04 8.63 1.73
C ALA A 91 -11.59 9.42 3.00
N PRO A 92 -12.47 9.69 3.98
CA PRO A 92 -12.07 10.32 5.24
C PRO A 92 -11.17 9.40 6.08
N PHE A 93 -11.32 8.07 5.96
CA PHE A 93 -10.39 7.14 6.57
C PHE A 93 -8.97 7.30 6.00
N LEU A 94 -8.83 7.38 4.67
CA LEU A 94 -7.56 7.64 3.99
C LEU A 94 -6.93 8.97 4.43
N ALA A 95 -7.70 10.05 4.56
CA ALA A 95 -7.18 11.32 5.08
C ALA A 95 -6.60 11.17 6.51
N THR A 96 -7.25 10.36 7.35
CA THR A 96 -6.77 10.05 8.70
C THR A 96 -5.49 9.21 8.68
N LEU A 97 -5.43 8.21 7.80
CA LEU A 97 -4.21 7.42 7.55
C LEU A 97 -3.04 8.33 7.19
N LEU A 98 -3.22 9.21 6.21
CA LEU A 98 -2.20 10.15 5.72
C LEU A 98 -1.71 11.13 6.80
N SER A 99 -2.52 11.36 7.83
CA SER A 99 -2.18 12.18 9.00
C SER A 99 -1.40 11.43 10.08
N CYS A 100 -1.15 10.12 9.93
CA CYS A 100 -0.35 9.36 10.88
C CYS A 100 1.12 9.81 10.87
N GLY A 101 1.69 9.97 12.08
CA GLY A 101 3.05 10.48 12.24
C GLY A 101 4.12 9.63 11.56
N VAL A 102 3.92 8.31 11.48
CA VAL A 102 4.81 7.41 10.73
C VAL A 102 4.84 7.74 9.24
N LEU A 103 3.70 8.06 8.61
CA LEU A 103 3.65 8.39 7.18
C LEU A 103 4.26 9.76 6.90
N GLU A 104 4.04 10.72 7.79
CA GLU A 104 4.71 12.03 7.77
C GLU A 104 6.24 11.87 7.87
N GLN A 105 6.74 11.00 8.75
CA GLN A 105 8.18 10.79 8.89
C GLN A 105 8.81 10.14 7.66
N LEU A 106 8.14 9.14 7.09
CA LEU A 106 8.62 8.42 5.91
C LEU A 106 8.56 9.28 4.63
N SER A 107 7.68 10.28 4.58
CA SER A 107 7.53 11.16 3.41
C SER A 107 8.50 12.36 3.39
N LYS A 108 9.24 12.63 4.47
CA LYS A 108 10.22 13.74 4.57
C LYS A 108 11.21 13.88 3.41
N PRO A 109 11.73 12.80 2.78
CA PRO A 109 12.61 12.92 1.62
C PRO A 109 11.92 13.57 0.40
N CYS A 110 10.59 13.51 0.34
CA CYS A 110 9.74 14.00 -0.74
C CYS A 110 9.13 15.35 -0.38
N THR A 111 9.95 16.40 -0.43
CA THR A 111 9.53 17.79 -0.17
C THR A 111 8.55 18.34 -1.23
N ASP A 112 8.10 19.59 -1.07
CA ASP A 112 7.14 20.31 -1.93
C ASP A 112 7.33 20.13 -3.45
N GLY A 113 8.57 20.01 -3.92
CA GLY A 113 8.85 19.82 -5.35
C GLY A 113 8.34 18.48 -5.89
N ALA A 114 8.45 17.41 -5.09
CA ALA A 114 7.95 16.08 -5.42
C ALA A 114 6.42 16.06 -5.39
N VAL A 115 5.81 16.68 -4.38
CA VAL A 115 4.35 16.85 -4.26
C VAL A 115 3.80 17.62 -5.47
N LYS A 116 4.39 18.76 -5.83
CA LYS A 116 3.99 19.55 -7.00
C LYS A 116 4.10 18.75 -8.30
N ALA A 117 5.14 17.92 -8.44
CA ALA A 117 5.32 17.08 -9.62
C ALA A 117 4.20 16.03 -9.76
N VAL A 118 3.85 15.34 -8.67
CA VAL A 118 2.72 14.40 -8.64
C VAL A 118 1.40 15.11 -8.91
N LYS A 119 1.14 16.23 -8.22
CA LYS A 119 -0.06 17.06 -8.44
C LYS A 119 -0.19 17.48 -9.91
N LYS A 120 0.91 17.93 -10.52
CA LYS A 120 0.94 18.31 -11.94
C LYS A 120 0.71 17.12 -12.87
N ALA A 121 1.29 15.95 -12.56
CA ALA A 121 1.15 14.75 -13.39
C ALA A 121 -0.28 14.18 -13.37
N LEU A 122 -0.92 14.17 -12.20
CA LEU A 122 -2.31 13.74 -12.04
C LEU A 122 -3.31 14.82 -12.48
N GLY A 123 -2.89 16.09 -12.45
CA GLY A 123 -3.69 17.22 -12.92
C GLY A 123 -5.03 17.36 -12.16
N ALA A 124 -6.08 17.73 -12.89
CA ALA A 124 -7.43 17.89 -12.36
C ALA A 124 -8.17 16.55 -12.08
N ARG A 125 -7.53 15.40 -12.31
CA ARG A 125 -8.16 14.07 -12.15
C ARG A 125 -8.30 13.65 -10.68
N VAL A 126 -7.59 14.33 -9.79
CA VAL A 126 -7.59 14.05 -8.35
C VAL A 126 -8.02 15.30 -7.62
N VAL A 127 -9.05 15.16 -6.78
CA VAL A 127 -9.38 16.18 -5.77
C VAL A 127 -8.36 16.04 -4.67
N TRP A 128 -7.51 17.05 -4.53
CA TRP A 128 -6.51 17.09 -3.47
C TRP A 128 -7.17 17.62 -2.21
N PRO A 129 -7.10 16.90 -1.09
CA PRO A 129 -7.61 17.43 0.17
C PRO A 129 -6.75 18.63 0.60
N ASP A 130 -7.39 19.62 1.22
CA ASP A 130 -6.73 20.83 1.76
C ASP A 130 -6.01 20.46 3.07
N GLU A 131 -4.85 19.83 2.91
CA GLU A 131 -4.10 19.24 4.02
C GLU A 131 -2.80 20.01 4.32
N PRO A 132 -2.30 19.97 5.57
CA PRO A 132 -0.99 20.51 5.91
C PRO A 132 0.10 19.85 5.06
N ALA A 133 1.20 20.58 4.80
CA ALA A 133 2.22 20.20 3.83
C ALA A 133 2.83 18.80 4.07
N SER A 134 2.90 18.35 5.32
CA SER A 134 3.40 17.01 5.67
C SER A 134 2.45 15.87 5.28
N VAL A 135 1.15 16.08 5.39
CA VAL A 135 0.11 15.13 4.97
C VAL A 135 0.02 15.08 3.43
N ALA A 136 0.24 16.23 2.78
CA ALA A 136 0.28 16.31 1.32
C ALA A 136 1.42 15.47 0.70
N ALA A 137 2.56 15.34 1.38
CA ALA A 137 3.68 14.52 0.92
C ALA A 137 3.39 13.00 1.00
N ALA A 138 2.86 12.54 2.14
CA ALA A 138 2.42 11.15 2.29
C ALA A 138 1.31 10.81 1.27
N GLY A 139 0.32 11.71 1.13
CA GLY A 139 -0.76 11.57 0.16
C GLY A 139 -0.23 11.47 -1.27
N ALA A 140 0.67 12.36 -1.68
CA ALA A 140 1.26 12.31 -3.01
C ALA A 140 2.00 10.99 -3.30
N LEU A 141 2.70 10.42 -2.31
CA LEU A 141 3.36 9.13 -2.46
C LEU A 141 2.37 7.98 -2.60
N LEU A 142 1.30 7.96 -1.78
CA LEU A 142 0.26 6.95 -1.87
C LEU A 142 -0.54 7.07 -3.17
N TYR A 143 -0.93 8.27 -3.60
CA TYR A 143 -1.56 8.50 -4.90
C TYR A 143 -0.66 8.09 -6.05
N ALA A 144 0.65 8.38 -5.97
CA ALA A 144 1.61 7.95 -6.99
C ALA A 144 1.74 6.43 -7.08
N HIS A 145 1.43 5.71 -6.00
CA HIS A 145 1.35 4.25 -5.99
C HIS A 145 0.03 3.73 -6.55
N LEU A 146 -1.11 4.26 -6.10
CA LEU A 146 -2.45 3.83 -6.49
C LEU A 146 -2.82 4.18 -7.94
N ARG A 147 -2.16 5.16 -8.53
CA ARG A 147 -2.38 5.67 -9.89
C ARG A 147 -1.16 5.45 -10.78
N ALA A 148 -0.33 4.45 -10.47
CA ALA A 148 0.96 4.26 -11.15
C ALA A 148 0.83 4.02 -12.66
N ASP A 149 -0.29 3.47 -13.11
CA ASP A 149 -0.69 3.25 -14.50
C ASP A 149 -1.10 4.54 -15.23
N GLU A 150 -1.62 5.53 -14.51
CA GLU A 150 -1.97 6.84 -15.06
C GLU A 150 -0.79 7.81 -15.15
N LEU A 151 0.32 7.48 -14.48
CA LEU A 151 1.51 8.32 -14.45
C LEU A 151 2.40 8.09 -15.68
N PRO A 152 3.08 9.14 -16.18
CA PRO A 152 3.97 9.00 -17.31
C PRO A 152 5.13 8.03 -17.01
N ALA A 153 5.42 7.13 -17.96
CA ALA A 153 6.51 6.16 -17.85
C ALA A 153 7.90 6.79 -17.61
N LYS A 154 8.07 8.06 -17.98
CA LYS A 154 9.27 8.86 -17.66
C LYS A 154 9.06 9.66 -16.38
N GLY A 155 9.54 9.07 -15.27
CA GLY A 155 9.98 9.75 -14.05
C GLY A 155 9.13 10.92 -13.57
N VAL A 156 8.08 10.61 -12.80
CA VAL A 156 7.30 11.59 -12.02
C VAL A 156 8.22 12.40 -11.09
N TRP A 157 9.31 11.79 -10.65
CA TRP A 157 10.28 12.38 -9.74
C TRP A 157 11.43 13.09 -10.48
N PRO A 158 11.89 14.27 -10.00
CA PRO A 158 13.13 14.86 -10.49
C PRO A 158 14.30 13.89 -10.34
N ARG A 159 15.15 13.76 -11.38
CA ARG A 159 16.29 12.83 -11.38
C ARG A 159 17.17 12.94 -10.14
N ALA A 160 17.34 14.14 -9.61
CA ALA A 160 18.19 14.42 -8.45
C ALA A 160 17.69 13.78 -7.13
N VAL A 161 16.41 13.42 -7.04
CA VAL A 161 15.79 12.85 -5.82
C VAL A 161 14.99 11.57 -6.10
N LYS A 162 15.08 11.02 -7.32
CA LYS A 162 14.28 9.88 -7.77
C LYS A 162 14.37 8.69 -6.81
N ASP A 163 15.58 8.24 -6.49
CA ASP A 163 15.80 7.06 -5.68
C ASP A 163 15.26 7.25 -4.24
N ALA A 164 15.43 8.45 -3.68
CA ALA A 164 14.89 8.79 -2.37
C ALA A 164 13.35 8.81 -2.37
N CYS A 165 12.73 9.31 -3.46
CA CYS A 165 11.28 9.31 -3.60
C CYS A 165 10.70 7.91 -3.84
N GLU A 166 11.37 7.07 -4.62
CA GLU A 166 10.97 5.69 -4.85
C GLU A 166 11.05 4.87 -3.55
N TYR A 167 12.14 5.04 -2.80
CA TYR A 167 12.28 4.45 -1.48
C TYR A 167 11.22 4.92 -0.50
N ALA A 168 10.99 6.23 -0.40
CA ALA A 168 9.98 6.81 0.48
C ALA A 168 8.56 6.33 0.09
N ARG A 169 8.28 6.20 -1.21
CA ARG A 169 7.00 5.65 -1.69
C ARG A 169 6.82 4.22 -1.20
N GLU A 170 7.80 3.35 -1.38
CA GLU A 170 7.72 1.96 -0.91
C GLU A 170 7.53 1.87 0.60
N ALA A 171 8.27 2.68 1.36
CA ALA A 171 8.12 2.75 2.81
C ALA A 171 6.74 3.24 3.26
N VAL A 172 6.20 4.29 2.63
CA VAL A 172 4.86 4.83 2.92
C VAL A 172 3.79 3.80 2.57
N VAL A 173 3.89 3.13 1.42
CA VAL A 173 2.93 2.10 1.01
C VAL A 173 2.94 0.92 1.98
N GLU A 174 4.12 0.43 2.37
CA GLU A 174 4.23 -0.67 3.33
C GLU A 174 3.63 -0.30 4.71
N ALA A 175 3.88 0.91 5.19
CA ALA A 175 3.28 1.41 6.43
C ALA A 175 1.76 1.58 6.32
N SER A 176 1.27 2.09 5.18
CA SER A 176 -0.17 2.24 4.90
C SER A 176 -0.88 0.88 4.94
N ILE A 177 -0.36 -0.12 4.23
CA ILE A 177 -0.90 -1.48 4.20
C ILE A 177 -1.00 -2.07 5.62
N ARG A 178 0.04 -1.86 6.46
CA ARG A 178 0.03 -2.34 7.85
C ARG A 178 -1.02 -1.63 8.71
N LEU A 179 -1.15 -0.31 8.56
CA LEU A 179 -2.17 0.47 9.26
C LEU A 179 -3.58 0.08 8.81
N THR A 180 -3.83 -0.04 7.51
CA THR A 180 -5.12 -0.47 6.94
C THR A 180 -5.47 -1.89 7.38
N ARG A 181 -4.51 -2.82 7.39
CA ARG A 181 -4.76 -4.18 7.91
C ARG A 181 -5.14 -4.15 9.39
N HIS A 182 -4.45 -3.33 10.20
CA HIS A 182 -4.80 -3.17 11.61
C HIS A 182 -6.21 -2.60 11.79
N ALA A 183 -6.58 -1.61 10.98
CA ALA A 183 -7.93 -1.04 10.94
C ALA A 183 -8.98 -2.10 10.61
N PHE A 184 -8.72 -2.92 9.59
CA PHE A 184 -9.58 -4.03 9.18
C PHE A 184 -9.80 -5.02 10.33
N ASP A 185 -8.71 -5.46 10.97
CA ASP A 185 -8.77 -6.40 12.09
C ASP A 185 -9.56 -5.79 13.28
N ALA A 186 -9.42 -4.48 13.51
CA ALA A 186 -10.18 -3.76 14.53
C ALA A 186 -11.68 -3.70 14.19
N SER A 187 -12.05 -3.30 12.98
CA SER A 187 -13.46 -3.28 12.54
C SER A 187 -14.13 -4.65 12.64
N CYS A 188 -13.39 -5.73 12.37
CA CYS A 188 -13.88 -7.08 12.58
C CYS A 188 -14.16 -7.38 14.06
N LYS A 189 -13.27 -6.98 14.97
CA LYS A 189 -13.43 -7.16 16.42
C LYS A 189 -14.53 -6.30 17.02
N ASP A 190 -14.72 -5.08 16.49
CA ASP A 190 -15.79 -4.18 16.90
C ASP A 190 -17.15 -4.57 16.31
N GLY A 191 -17.18 -5.58 15.43
CA GLY A 191 -18.41 -6.09 14.83
C GLY A 191 -18.96 -5.24 13.67
N SER A 192 -18.22 -4.26 13.14
CA SER A 192 -18.68 -3.51 11.97
C SER A 192 -18.37 -4.26 10.67
N LEU A 193 -19.37 -4.96 10.13
CA LEU A 193 -19.22 -5.74 8.90
C LEU A 193 -18.94 -4.86 7.67
N VAL A 194 -19.66 -3.74 7.56
CA VAL A 194 -19.53 -2.82 6.42
C VAL A 194 -18.15 -2.16 6.41
N ALA A 195 -17.68 -1.68 7.57
CA ALA A 195 -16.34 -1.11 7.67
C ALA A 195 -15.26 -2.15 7.37
N ALA A 196 -15.38 -3.37 7.90
CA ALA A 196 -14.45 -4.45 7.60
C ALA A 196 -14.37 -4.75 6.10
N GLN A 197 -15.52 -4.83 5.41
CA GLN A 197 -15.56 -5.06 3.96
C GLN A 197 -14.93 -3.91 3.18
N SER A 198 -15.24 -2.65 3.52
CA SER A 198 -14.64 -1.45 2.90
C SER A 198 -13.12 -1.40 3.09
N LEU A 199 -12.63 -1.67 4.30
CA LEU A 199 -11.20 -1.68 4.61
C LEU A 199 -10.46 -2.85 3.95
N LEU A 200 -11.11 -4.02 3.78
CA LEU A 200 -10.54 -5.15 3.04
C LEU A 200 -10.34 -4.81 1.55
N ARG A 201 -11.33 -4.13 0.94
CA ARG A 201 -11.23 -3.65 -0.44
C ARG A 201 -10.14 -2.59 -0.58
N LEU A 202 -10.04 -1.65 0.36
CA LEU A 202 -8.96 -0.66 0.39
C LEU A 202 -7.59 -1.33 0.52
N LEU A 203 -7.45 -2.32 1.40
CA LEU A 203 -6.23 -3.10 1.56
C LEU A 203 -5.81 -3.77 0.24
N ALA A 204 -6.75 -4.33 -0.51
CA ALA A 204 -6.47 -4.89 -1.84
C ALA A 204 -6.00 -3.82 -2.84
N CYS A 205 -6.67 -2.67 -2.87
CA CYS A 205 -6.28 -1.51 -3.68
C CYS A 205 -4.83 -1.05 -3.37
N GLU A 206 -4.49 -0.91 -2.09
CA GLU A 206 -3.14 -0.56 -1.65
C GLU A 206 -2.11 -1.62 -2.02
N ARG A 207 -2.41 -2.91 -1.86
CA ARG A 207 -1.49 -3.98 -2.24
C ARG A 207 -1.25 -4.02 -3.75
N LEU A 208 -2.29 -3.80 -4.55
CA LEU A 208 -2.23 -3.93 -6.00
C LEU A 208 -1.82 -2.62 -6.70
N GLY A 209 -1.71 -1.51 -5.96
CA GLY A 209 -1.36 -0.21 -6.51
C GLY A 209 -2.39 0.24 -7.56
N LEU A 210 -3.66 0.15 -7.19
CA LEU A 210 -4.81 0.52 -8.00
C LEU A 210 -5.82 1.23 -7.11
N HIS A 211 -6.41 2.31 -7.60
CA HIS A 211 -7.11 3.28 -6.76
C HIS A 211 -8.57 2.92 -6.42
N SER A 212 -9.15 1.89 -7.06
CA SER A 212 -10.55 1.53 -6.85
C SER A 212 -10.80 0.04 -7.07
N TRP A 213 -11.67 -0.52 -6.22
CA TRP A 213 -12.08 -1.92 -6.27
C TRP A 213 -13.04 -2.22 -7.44
N THR A 214 -13.86 -1.24 -7.83
CA THR A 214 -14.95 -1.41 -8.79
C THR A 214 -14.81 -0.57 -10.05
N ASP A 215 -13.84 0.34 -10.10
CA ASP A 215 -13.64 1.18 -11.28
C ASP A 215 -13.27 0.34 -12.52
N PRO A 216 -14.00 0.48 -13.65
CA PRO A 216 -13.74 -0.32 -14.83
C PRO A 216 -12.31 -0.20 -15.38
N ALA A 217 -11.66 0.96 -15.26
CA ALA A 217 -10.28 1.13 -15.71
C ALA A 217 -9.30 0.39 -14.78
N CYS A 218 -9.53 0.40 -13.46
CA CYS A 218 -8.77 -0.43 -12.53
C CYS A 218 -8.93 -1.93 -12.82
N LEU A 219 -10.16 -2.38 -13.10
CA LEU A 219 -10.44 -3.78 -13.41
C LEU A 219 -9.78 -4.19 -14.73
N ALA A 220 -9.85 -3.36 -15.77
CA ALA A 220 -9.17 -3.59 -17.04
C ALA A 220 -7.65 -3.62 -16.89
N ALA A 221 -7.07 -2.72 -16.08
CA ALA A 221 -5.64 -2.72 -15.77
C ALA A 221 -5.23 -4.00 -15.02
N MET A 222 -6.09 -4.53 -14.14
CA MET A 222 -5.86 -5.81 -13.48
C MET A 222 -5.93 -6.98 -14.48
N ASP A 223 -6.93 -6.99 -15.37
CA ASP A 223 -7.07 -8.04 -16.40
C ASP A 223 -5.87 -8.08 -17.35
N ALA A 224 -5.40 -6.91 -17.80
CA ALA A 224 -4.19 -6.82 -18.61
C ALA A 224 -2.94 -7.36 -17.87
N ARG A 225 -2.85 -7.17 -16.54
CA ARG A 225 -1.76 -7.75 -15.73
C ARG A 225 -1.89 -9.26 -15.64
N LEU A 226 -3.10 -9.79 -15.46
CA LEU A 226 -3.33 -11.23 -15.42
C LEU A 226 -2.98 -11.88 -16.76
N GLU A 227 -3.45 -11.32 -17.88
CA GLU A 227 -3.15 -11.77 -19.23
C GLU A 227 -1.64 -11.74 -19.52
N ALA A 228 -0.95 -10.66 -19.17
CA ALA A 228 0.50 -10.54 -19.34
C ALA A 228 1.29 -11.59 -18.54
N ASN A 229 0.72 -12.13 -17.46
CA ASN A 229 1.31 -13.20 -16.66
C ASN A 229 0.75 -14.59 -17.02
N GLY A 230 -0.11 -14.69 -18.03
CA GLY A 230 -0.76 -15.93 -18.45
C GLY A 230 -1.72 -16.51 -17.41
N LEU A 231 -2.26 -15.68 -16.51
CA LEU A 231 -3.14 -16.10 -15.42
C LEU A 231 -4.62 -15.85 -15.78
N PRO A 232 -5.53 -16.77 -15.41
CA PRO A 232 -6.96 -16.53 -15.57
C PRO A 232 -7.46 -15.53 -14.52
N ARG A 233 -8.54 -14.82 -14.82
CA ARG A 233 -9.28 -14.07 -13.80
C ARG A 233 -9.99 -15.05 -12.86
N PRO A 234 -9.81 -14.95 -11.53
CA PRO A 234 -10.52 -15.80 -10.60
C PRO A 234 -12.04 -15.62 -10.70
N GLN A 235 -12.72 -16.75 -10.90
CA GLN A 235 -14.17 -16.88 -10.86
C GLN A 235 -14.53 -17.77 -9.67
N LEU A 236 -15.28 -17.21 -8.73
CA LEU A 236 -15.59 -17.84 -7.44
C LEU A 236 -17.08 -18.01 -7.28
N LYS A 237 -17.47 -19.13 -6.67
CA LYS A 237 -18.78 -19.31 -6.07
C LYS A 237 -18.60 -19.76 -4.63
N ALA A 238 -19.16 -19.01 -3.69
CA ALA A 238 -19.08 -19.33 -2.28
C ALA A 238 -20.34 -20.09 -1.85
N SER A 239 -20.17 -21.03 -0.93
CA SER A 239 -21.24 -21.58 -0.11
C SER A 239 -20.78 -21.60 1.34
N CYS A 240 -21.74 -21.50 2.26
CA CYS A 240 -21.45 -21.57 3.69
C CYS A 240 -22.46 -22.49 4.38
N SER A 241 -21.97 -23.22 5.38
CA SER A 241 -22.79 -23.99 6.31
C SER A 241 -22.44 -23.59 7.74
N ALA A 242 -23.42 -23.66 8.63
CA ALA A 242 -23.25 -23.37 10.05
C ALA A 242 -23.88 -24.53 10.84
N SER A 243 -23.16 -25.05 11.84
CA SER A 243 -23.59 -26.20 12.63
C SER A 243 -23.02 -26.14 14.05
N SER A 244 -23.51 -26.99 14.94
CA SER A 244 -22.91 -27.20 16.26
C SER A 244 -21.50 -27.79 16.10
N TRP A 245 -20.53 -27.37 16.90
CA TRP A 245 -19.25 -28.08 16.97
C TRP A 245 -19.48 -29.55 17.31
N MET A 246 -20.33 -29.82 18.31
CA MET A 246 -20.52 -31.16 18.86
C MET A 246 -21.32 -32.08 17.95
N ASP A 247 -22.12 -31.51 17.05
CA ASP A 247 -22.94 -32.27 16.10
C ASP A 247 -23.09 -31.51 14.78
N ALA A 248 -22.35 -31.94 13.76
CA ALA A 248 -22.37 -31.34 12.42
C ALA A 248 -23.71 -31.56 11.70
N SER A 249 -24.55 -32.50 12.15
CA SER A 249 -25.88 -32.75 11.60
C SER A 249 -26.98 -31.90 12.25
N ALA A 250 -26.68 -31.29 13.40
CA ALA A 250 -27.65 -30.45 14.11
C ALA A 250 -27.87 -29.12 13.37
N SER A 251 -29.13 -28.86 13.03
CA SER A 251 -29.60 -27.58 12.48
C SER A 251 -29.81 -26.51 13.55
N SER A 252 -29.70 -26.89 14.82
CA SER A 252 -29.84 -26.02 15.98
C SER A 252 -28.64 -26.12 16.91
N VAL A 253 -28.36 -25.03 17.62
CA VAL A 253 -27.23 -24.88 18.53
C VAL A 253 -27.71 -24.29 19.84
N MET A 254 -27.17 -24.74 20.96
CA MET A 254 -27.53 -24.21 22.27
C MET A 254 -26.94 -22.80 22.46
N ALA A 255 -27.68 -21.89 23.10
CA ALA A 255 -27.17 -20.55 23.45
C ALA A 255 -25.84 -20.64 24.21
N GLY A 256 -24.87 -19.79 23.84
CA GLY A 256 -23.52 -19.77 24.43
C GLY A 256 -22.58 -20.92 23.99
N SER A 257 -23.08 -21.98 23.36
CA SER A 257 -22.24 -23.06 22.82
C SER A 257 -21.51 -22.65 21.54
N VAL A 258 -20.67 -23.51 20.97
CA VAL A 258 -19.81 -23.13 19.82
C VAL A 258 -20.46 -23.49 18.48
N ILE A 259 -20.57 -22.48 17.61
CA ILE A 259 -20.95 -22.62 16.20
C ILE A 259 -19.68 -22.83 15.38
N ILE A 260 -19.70 -23.81 14.47
CA ILE A 260 -18.71 -23.93 13.39
C ILE A 260 -19.35 -23.44 12.09
N VAL A 261 -18.72 -22.44 11.47
CA VAL A 261 -19.04 -22.01 10.11
C VAL A 261 -18.00 -22.57 9.16
N ARG A 262 -18.44 -23.39 8.21
CA ARG A 262 -17.60 -23.90 7.12
C ARG A 262 -17.89 -23.13 5.85
N ALA A 263 -16.87 -22.46 5.35
CA ALA A 263 -16.85 -21.81 4.05
C ALA A 263 -16.31 -22.78 3.00
N THR A 264 -17.00 -22.86 1.86
CA THR A 264 -16.57 -23.66 0.70
C THR A 264 -16.54 -22.74 -0.51
N ILE A 265 -15.38 -22.60 -1.13
CA ILE A 265 -15.16 -21.77 -2.31
C ILE A 265 -14.94 -22.69 -3.50
N GLU A 266 -15.89 -22.67 -4.43
CA GLU A 266 -15.80 -23.32 -5.73
C GLU A 266 -15.04 -22.39 -6.70
N ARG A 267 -13.92 -22.89 -7.22
CA ARG A 267 -12.99 -22.20 -8.12
C ARG A 267 -13.27 -22.63 -9.55
N GLN A 268 -14.17 -21.92 -10.23
CA GLN A 268 -14.56 -22.20 -11.63
C GLN A 268 -13.39 -22.07 -12.62
N HIS A 269 -12.32 -21.41 -12.20
CA HIS A 269 -11.11 -21.15 -12.98
C HIS A 269 -9.95 -22.09 -12.64
N ALA A 270 -10.14 -23.10 -11.78
CA ALA A 270 -9.07 -23.97 -11.28
C ALA A 270 -8.31 -24.68 -12.41
N ASP A 271 -9.00 -25.20 -13.43
CA ASP A 271 -8.37 -25.88 -14.56
C ASP A 271 -7.47 -24.94 -15.37
N ALA A 272 -7.95 -23.72 -15.63
CA ALA A 272 -7.18 -22.69 -16.32
C ALA A 272 -5.98 -22.24 -15.47
N ALA A 273 -6.14 -22.12 -14.16
CA ALA A 273 -5.06 -21.77 -13.24
C ALA A 273 -4.00 -22.89 -13.18
N ALA A 274 -4.41 -24.16 -13.19
CA ALA A 274 -3.51 -25.30 -13.25
C ALA A 274 -2.76 -25.38 -14.59
N ALA A 275 -3.43 -25.08 -15.70
CA ALA A 275 -2.80 -24.98 -17.01
C ALA A 275 -1.74 -23.86 -17.05
N ALA A 276 -2.05 -22.68 -16.51
CA ALA A 276 -1.13 -21.56 -16.36
C ALA A 276 0.08 -21.89 -15.47
N ALA A 277 -0.15 -22.58 -14.35
CA ALA A 277 0.93 -23.03 -13.48
C ALA A 277 1.89 -24.00 -14.19
N ARG A 278 1.35 -24.93 -15.02
CA ARG A 278 2.15 -25.85 -15.84
C ARG A 278 2.97 -25.13 -16.92
N SER A 279 2.48 -24.01 -17.46
CA SER A 279 3.22 -23.18 -18.43
C SER A 279 4.22 -22.21 -17.77
N GLY A 280 4.35 -22.23 -16.44
CA GLY A 280 5.35 -21.44 -15.70
C GLY A 280 4.85 -20.10 -15.17
N ALA A 281 3.52 -19.86 -15.13
CA ALA A 281 2.97 -18.70 -14.43
C ALA A 281 3.21 -18.85 -12.92
N THR A 282 3.87 -17.89 -12.28
CA THR A 282 4.42 -18.05 -10.91
C THR A 282 3.72 -17.26 -9.81
N SER A 283 2.91 -16.23 -10.09
CA SER A 283 2.12 -15.55 -9.05
C SER A 283 1.02 -14.60 -9.57
N PHE A 284 -0.11 -14.59 -8.86
CA PHE A 284 -1.17 -13.57 -8.99
C PHE A 284 -0.77 -12.20 -8.43
N GLU A 285 0.20 -12.16 -7.51
CA GLU A 285 0.75 -10.90 -7.00
C GLU A 285 1.94 -10.45 -7.85
N ARG A 286 2.05 -9.14 -8.03
CA ARG A 286 3.29 -8.49 -8.50
C ARG A 286 4.43 -8.93 -7.57
N LYS A 287 5.66 -9.10 -8.06
CA LYS A 287 6.83 -9.16 -7.18
C LYS A 287 6.89 -7.87 -6.34
N MET A 288 6.21 -7.84 -5.19
CA MET A 288 6.59 -6.96 -4.10
C MET A 288 7.86 -7.57 -3.57
N THR A 289 8.98 -7.06 -4.05
CA THR A 289 10.21 -7.13 -3.28
C THR A 289 9.88 -6.44 -1.97
N THR A 290 9.66 -7.23 -0.91
CA THR A 290 9.92 -6.72 0.44
C THR A 290 11.31 -6.07 0.38
N LEU A 291 11.54 -5.00 1.14
CA LEU A 291 12.85 -4.32 1.18
C LEU A 291 14.04 -5.26 1.51
N LYS A 292 13.75 -6.52 1.90
CA LYS A 292 14.69 -7.62 2.11
C LYS A 292 14.95 -8.50 0.88
N GLY A 293 14.39 -8.20 -0.30
CA GLY A 293 14.62 -8.93 -1.56
C GLY A 293 14.15 -10.39 -1.58
N LYS A 294 13.38 -10.84 -0.57
CA LYS A 294 12.80 -12.20 -0.58
C LYS A 294 11.61 -12.22 -1.52
N ALA A 295 11.72 -13.02 -2.59
CA ALA A 295 10.58 -13.41 -3.39
C ALA A 295 9.66 -14.27 -2.52
N VAL A 296 8.50 -13.72 -2.14
CA VAL A 296 7.43 -14.50 -1.53
C VAL A 296 6.67 -15.15 -2.67
N ARG A 297 6.55 -16.49 -2.65
CA ARG A 297 5.63 -17.19 -3.56
C ARG A 297 4.23 -16.91 -3.03
N VAL A 298 3.48 -16.11 -3.77
CA VAL A 298 2.13 -15.73 -3.36
C VAL A 298 1.20 -16.78 -3.93
N CYS A 299 0.74 -17.66 -3.05
CA CYS A 299 -0.33 -18.59 -3.38
C CYS A 299 -1.63 -17.81 -3.51
N GLU A 300 -2.53 -18.32 -4.35
CA GLU A 300 -3.90 -17.81 -4.37
C GLU A 300 -4.50 -18.02 -2.97
N SER A 301 -5.04 -16.95 -2.38
CA SER A 301 -5.59 -16.95 -1.02
C SER A 301 -6.82 -16.05 -0.97
N TYR A 302 -7.81 -16.43 -0.17
CA TYR A 302 -9.03 -15.65 0.00
C TYR A 302 -9.19 -15.25 1.47
N THR A 303 -9.51 -13.97 1.70
CA THR A 303 -9.89 -13.49 3.03
C THR A 303 -11.41 -13.53 3.13
N CYS A 304 -11.91 -14.22 4.15
CA CYS A 304 -13.32 -14.35 4.42
C CYS A 304 -13.70 -13.56 5.66
N ILE A 305 -14.78 -12.78 5.58
CA ILE A 305 -15.42 -12.11 6.71
C ILE A 305 -16.73 -12.86 6.99
N VAL A 306 -16.93 -13.28 8.23
CA VAL A 306 -18.19 -13.89 8.69
C VAL A 306 -18.98 -12.85 9.45
N GLY A 307 -20.20 -12.59 9.01
CA GLY A 307 -21.18 -11.74 9.66
C GLY A 307 -22.35 -12.53 10.22
N ARG A 308 -23.00 -11.98 11.24
CA ARG A 308 -24.22 -12.51 11.85
C ARG A 308 -25.28 -11.41 11.92
N GLU A 309 -26.50 -11.77 11.55
CA GLU A 309 -27.67 -10.90 11.59
C GLU A 309 -28.83 -11.63 12.28
N ASN A 310 -29.59 -10.92 13.12
CA ASN A 310 -30.83 -11.45 13.70
C ASN A 310 -32.00 -11.23 12.73
N GLU A 311 -33.03 -12.06 12.78
CA GLU A 311 -34.25 -11.89 11.95
C GLU A 311 -34.96 -10.55 12.16
N ASP A 312 -34.70 -9.84 13.26
CA ASP A 312 -35.22 -8.48 13.52
C ASP A 312 -34.68 -7.39 12.58
N GLY A 313 -33.83 -7.74 11.60
CA GLY A 313 -33.30 -6.80 10.60
C GLY A 313 -32.28 -5.79 11.15
N LYS A 314 -31.59 -6.13 12.25
CA LYS A 314 -30.47 -5.33 12.77
C LYS A 314 -29.28 -5.42 11.82
N THR A 315 -28.49 -4.34 11.73
CA THR A 315 -27.28 -4.29 10.91
C THR A 315 -26.38 -5.52 11.15
N PRO A 316 -25.99 -6.24 10.08
CA PRO A 316 -25.10 -7.40 10.19
C PRO A 316 -23.84 -7.07 10.97
N THR A 317 -23.52 -7.89 11.96
CA THR A 317 -22.34 -7.72 12.82
C THR A 317 -21.24 -8.69 12.42
N ALA A 318 -20.01 -8.23 12.21
CA ALA A 318 -18.87 -9.12 12.00
C ALA A 318 -18.63 -9.99 13.25
N VAL A 319 -18.47 -11.30 13.06
CA VAL A 319 -18.17 -12.24 14.16
C VAL A 319 -16.76 -12.82 14.08
N GLY A 320 -16.11 -12.71 12.91
CA GLY A 320 -14.72 -13.07 12.76
C GLY A 320 -14.27 -13.12 11.31
N THR A 321 -13.01 -13.47 11.12
CA THR A 321 -12.37 -13.61 9.82
C THR A 321 -11.65 -14.95 9.72
N MET A 322 -11.53 -15.47 8.51
CA MET A 322 -10.68 -16.63 8.22
C MET A 322 -9.94 -16.39 6.90
N GLU A 323 -8.74 -16.95 6.77
CA GLU A 323 -7.96 -16.94 5.54
C GLU A 323 -7.92 -18.36 4.98
N ILE A 324 -8.21 -18.48 3.69
CA ILE A 324 -8.25 -19.77 2.99
C ILE A 324 -7.19 -19.75 1.90
N ASP A 325 -6.11 -20.47 2.13
CA ASP A 325 -5.02 -20.63 1.17
C ASP A 325 -5.32 -21.77 0.19
N VAL A 326 -5.10 -21.52 -1.10
CA VAL A 326 -5.17 -22.55 -2.14
C VAL A 326 -3.84 -23.31 -2.16
N GLY A 327 -3.81 -24.44 -1.44
CA GLY A 327 -2.65 -25.33 -1.40
C GLY A 327 -2.36 -26.02 -2.75
N ASP A 328 -3.41 -26.44 -3.46
CA ASP A 328 -3.32 -27.00 -4.81
C ASP A 328 -4.11 -26.15 -5.81
N VAL A 329 -3.40 -25.57 -6.77
CA VAL A 329 -3.96 -24.71 -7.81
C VAL A 329 -4.96 -25.46 -8.70
N ALA A 330 -4.83 -26.79 -8.84
CA ALA A 330 -5.78 -27.62 -9.59
C ALA A 330 -7.05 -27.97 -8.80
N SER A 331 -7.11 -27.73 -7.50
CA SER A 331 -8.28 -28.09 -6.70
C SER A 331 -9.48 -27.21 -7.05
N PRO A 332 -10.60 -27.76 -7.56
CA PRO A 332 -11.78 -26.97 -7.90
C PRO A 332 -12.49 -26.42 -6.66
N MET A 333 -12.15 -26.90 -5.47
CA MET A 333 -12.77 -26.48 -4.22
C MET A 333 -11.71 -26.27 -3.13
N VAL A 334 -11.90 -25.23 -2.33
CA VAL A 334 -11.14 -25.01 -1.09
C VAL A 334 -12.10 -24.70 0.05
N THR A 335 -11.75 -25.14 1.25
CA THR A 335 -12.59 -25.00 2.43
C THR A 335 -11.84 -24.33 3.57
N GLY A 336 -12.59 -23.61 4.41
CA GLY A 336 -12.09 -23.00 5.63
C GLY A 336 -13.15 -23.08 6.72
N GLU A 337 -12.70 -23.04 7.97
CA GLU A 337 -13.60 -23.11 9.13
C GLU A 337 -13.31 -21.97 10.11
N LEU A 338 -14.38 -21.37 10.63
CA LEU A 338 -14.33 -20.42 11.72
C LEU A 338 -15.24 -20.91 12.84
N LYS A 339 -14.75 -20.80 14.07
CA LYS A 339 -15.50 -21.15 15.28
C LYS A 339 -15.76 -19.91 16.09
N PHE A 340 -16.99 -19.74 16.58
CA PHE A 340 -17.36 -18.65 17.48
C PHE A 340 -18.53 -19.06 18.38
N SER A 341 -18.71 -18.33 19.49
CA SER A 341 -19.80 -18.59 20.42
C SER A 341 -21.15 -18.18 19.85
N ALA A 342 -22.13 -19.07 19.96
CA ALA A 342 -23.53 -18.79 19.69
C ALA A 342 -24.00 -17.61 20.56
N PRO A 343 -24.89 -16.74 20.03
CA PRO A 343 -25.61 -15.76 20.83
C PRO A 343 -26.19 -16.36 22.12
N LEU A 344 -26.19 -15.56 23.20
CA LEU A 344 -26.89 -15.95 24.44
C LEU A 344 -28.41 -15.85 24.29
N GLN A 345 -28.88 -15.00 23.38
CA GLN A 345 -30.29 -14.86 23.07
C GLN A 345 -30.71 -16.00 22.11
N PRO A 346 -31.73 -16.80 22.45
CA PRO A 346 -32.30 -17.77 21.53
C PRO A 346 -32.98 -17.06 20.35
N GLY A 347 -32.99 -17.72 19.19
CA GLY A 347 -33.58 -17.18 17.97
C GLY A 347 -32.95 -17.72 16.70
N LYS A 348 -33.49 -17.30 15.55
CA LYS A 348 -32.92 -17.63 14.24
C LYS A 348 -31.95 -16.55 13.80
N TYR A 349 -30.77 -16.99 13.41
CA TYR A 349 -29.69 -16.09 12.99
C TYR A 349 -29.29 -16.40 11.56
N LYS A 350 -29.16 -15.34 10.76
CA LYS A 350 -28.56 -15.42 9.43
C LYS A 350 -27.06 -15.23 9.55
N ILE A 351 -26.30 -16.20 9.06
CA ILE A 351 -24.86 -16.12 8.93
C ILE A 351 -24.55 -15.69 7.50
N LYS A 352 -23.82 -14.60 7.34
CA LYS A 352 -23.34 -14.07 6.06
C LYS A 352 -21.85 -14.36 5.93
N LEU A 353 -21.43 -14.87 4.79
CA LEU A 353 -20.03 -15.06 4.42
C LEU A 353 -19.71 -14.10 3.27
N ILE A 354 -18.67 -13.29 3.44
CA ILE A 354 -18.11 -12.42 2.38
C ILE A 354 -16.70 -12.93 2.10
N VAL A 355 -16.42 -13.30 0.86
CA VAL A 355 -15.13 -13.83 0.42
C VAL A 355 -14.53 -12.84 -0.57
N ALA A 356 -13.30 -12.37 -0.33
CA ALA A 356 -12.60 -11.47 -1.24
C ALA A 356 -11.17 -11.91 -1.51
N SER A 357 -10.67 -11.63 -2.72
CA SER A 357 -9.25 -11.78 -3.06
C SER A 357 -8.48 -10.49 -2.74
N LEU A 358 -7.35 -10.62 -2.06
CA LEU A 358 -6.38 -9.52 -1.91
C LEU A 358 -5.38 -9.45 -3.07
N ALA A 359 -5.37 -10.46 -3.94
CA ALA A 359 -4.43 -10.57 -5.07
C ALA A 359 -5.05 -10.13 -6.41
N VAL A 360 -6.38 -10.14 -6.53
CA VAL A 360 -7.08 -9.71 -7.75
C VAL A 360 -8.27 -8.82 -7.38
N LEU A 361 -8.31 -7.61 -7.95
CA LEU A 361 -9.41 -6.66 -7.71
C LEU A 361 -10.73 -7.12 -8.29
N GLY A 362 -11.83 -6.77 -7.60
CA GLY A 362 -13.18 -7.05 -8.05
C GLY A 362 -13.55 -8.54 -8.03
N VAL A 363 -12.77 -9.36 -7.34
CA VAL A 363 -13.08 -10.77 -7.09
C VAL A 363 -13.66 -10.89 -5.69
N GLU A 364 -14.97 -11.06 -5.65
CA GLU A 364 -15.74 -11.20 -4.41
C GLU A 364 -16.86 -12.22 -4.62
N ALA A 365 -17.18 -12.97 -3.57
CA ALA A 365 -18.35 -13.85 -3.54
C ALA A 365 -19.02 -13.75 -2.17
N GLU A 366 -20.34 -13.85 -2.16
CA GLU A 366 -21.11 -13.88 -0.93
C GLU A 366 -21.91 -15.18 -0.83
N ALA A 367 -22.10 -15.65 0.40
CA ALA A 367 -23.00 -16.75 0.72
C ALA A 367 -23.73 -16.45 2.02
N SER A 368 -24.86 -17.11 2.25
CA SER A 368 -25.55 -17.05 3.54
C SER A 368 -26.20 -18.36 3.91
N THR A 369 -26.30 -18.61 5.20
CA THR A 369 -27.01 -19.75 5.78
C THR A 369 -27.75 -19.30 7.03
N THR A 370 -28.65 -20.12 7.55
CA THR A 370 -29.41 -19.83 8.77
C THR A 370 -29.11 -20.87 9.82
N ILE A 371 -29.07 -20.44 11.09
CA ILE A 371 -28.89 -21.34 12.22
C ILE A 371 -29.87 -20.95 13.33
N GLU A 372 -30.46 -21.96 13.96
CA GLU A 372 -31.37 -21.76 15.08
C GLU A 372 -30.62 -21.90 16.41
N VAL A 373 -30.71 -20.89 17.26
CA VAL A 373 -30.17 -20.91 18.61
C VAL A 373 -31.30 -21.22 19.59
N THR A 374 -31.17 -22.33 20.30
CA THR A 374 -32.14 -22.79 21.30
C THR A 374 -31.71 -22.32 22.69
N PRO A 375 -32.65 -22.19 23.65
CA PRO A 375 -32.30 -21.91 25.03
C PRO A 375 -31.23 -22.88 25.54
N GLY A 376 -30.26 -22.34 26.29
CA GLY A 376 -29.45 -23.18 27.15
C GLY A 376 -30.38 -23.98 28.05
N GLY A 377 -30.13 -25.28 28.22
CA GLY A 377 -30.70 -25.95 29.40
C GLY A 377 -30.35 -25.09 30.60
N ALA A 378 -31.31 -24.83 31.49
CA ALA A 378 -30.92 -24.47 32.83
C ALA A 378 -29.89 -25.53 33.21
N PHE A 379 -28.65 -25.14 33.46
CA PHE A 379 -27.87 -25.94 34.37
C PHE A 379 -28.74 -25.89 35.62
N ASP A 380 -29.48 -26.97 35.85
CA ASP A 380 -30.07 -27.19 37.16
C ASP A 380 -28.88 -26.99 38.08
N ASP A 381 -28.93 -25.92 38.89
CA ASP A 381 -28.12 -25.74 40.08
C ASP A 381 -28.54 -26.88 41.04
N ASP A 382 -28.37 -28.14 40.62
CA ASP A 382 -28.38 -29.32 41.47
C ASP A 382 -27.03 -29.30 42.23
N ASP A 383 -26.83 -28.22 42.99
CA ASP A 383 -25.86 -28.09 44.08
C ASP A 383 -26.40 -28.80 45.35
N ASP A 384 -27.44 -29.64 45.23
CA ASP A 384 -28.15 -30.27 46.36
C ASP A 384 -27.72 -31.72 46.70
N ASP A 385 -26.63 -32.26 46.13
CA ASP A 385 -26.18 -33.65 46.43
C ASP A 385 -24.73 -33.76 46.97
N LEU A 386 -24.19 -32.72 47.62
CA LEU A 386 -22.86 -32.76 48.26
C LEU A 386 -22.86 -32.83 49.80
N ASP A 387 -23.99 -33.12 50.44
CA ASP A 387 -24.09 -33.23 51.91
C ASP A 387 -23.92 -34.68 52.47
N ASP A 388 -23.67 -35.69 51.63
CA ASP A 388 -23.64 -37.11 52.06
C ASP A 388 -22.24 -37.68 52.42
N TYR A 389 -21.26 -36.84 52.74
CA TYR A 389 -19.99 -37.29 53.37
C TYR A 389 -19.71 -36.55 54.67
N GLN A 390 -20.31 -37.01 55.77
CA GLN A 390 -19.83 -36.80 57.14
C GLN A 390 -19.17 -38.06 57.70
#